data_AF-A0A4S8QAZ7-F1
#
_entry.id   AF-A0A4S8QAZ7-F1
#
_cell.length_a   1.000
_cell.length_b   1.000
_cell.length_c   1.000
_cell.angle_alpha   90.00
_cell.angle_beta   90.00
_cell.angle_gamma   90.00
#
_symmetry.space_group_name_H-M   'P 1'
#
loop_
_entity.id
_entity.type
_entity.pdbx_description
1 polymer ?
#
loop_
_entity_poly.entity_id
_entity_poly.type
_entity_poly.pdbx_seq_one_letter_code
_entity_poly.pdbx_strand_id
1 'polypeptide(L)'
;MRLWTIRFSSVLAPVPVVEMYGINRAWGYGLLYPALAATWATGHWQRRRQFARMKTTETLPPKAIEGRAQSFWPGEAEFEVAETIDAAAASEAAGPERRERAMRNLVASIKNEGIDPDLRIQLIQDLIDFGGRDMAMRLGPVALASEVDVEVRLEAAEHMTRFNVEAAANSLESIATDRDVDDKYRLDAASALVDCELRPAGIALMQLVTDNAVSEYVRHGAANMLRRVNPDSAAMALRHLAMAPLVSARLRIICAEQLAEDNVLDAQSALWRLLKGVESSMDHHLGIDAAEALLGINHDGGVEAYSALAVDGRFSWWGRIEAAYRLGLLGVSDGFDLLSDFARAEELDDVYGLAALDRLFQLEAQTGTLDPDD
;
A
#
# COMPACT_ATOMS: atom_id res chain seq x y z
N MET A 1 -46.98 32.63 11.65
CA MET A 1 -46.03 31.99 12.60
C MET A 1 -45.20 30.96 11.84
N ARG A 2 -43.93 30.85 12.24
CA ARG A 2 -42.79 30.33 11.48
C ARG A 2 -42.81 28.81 11.28
N LEU A 3 -42.17 28.42 10.16
CA LEU A 3 -41.71 27.10 9.72
C LEU A 3 -40.95 26.32 10.81
N TRP A 4 -41.00 24.98 10.72
CA TRP A 4 -39.79 24.13 10.58
C TRP A 4 -40.15 22.85 9.82
N THR A 5 -39.69 22.76 8.57
CA THR A 5 -39.51 21.52 7.82
C THR A 5 -38.09 21.04 8.07
N ILE A 6 -37.92 19.89 8.73
CA ILE A 6 -36.61 19.24 8.86
C ILE A 6 -36.37 18.47 7.56
N ARG A 7 -35.42 18.96 6.76
CA ARG A 7 -34.78 18.21 5.67
C ARG A 7 -33.70 17.32 6.29
N PHE A 8 -33.80 16.00 6.12
CA PHE A 8 -32.65 15.12 6.28
C PHE A 8 -31.79 15.23 5.03
N SER A 9 -30.64 15.93 5.17
CA SER A 9 -29.55 15.91 4.20
C SER A 9 -28.51 14.91 4.68
N SER A 10 -28.15 13.99 3.80
CA SER A 10 -27.16 12.93 3.96
C SER A 10 -25.76 13.48 4.25
N VAL A 11 -25.25 13.28 5.46
CA VAL A 11 -23.82 13.27 5.81
C VAL A 11 -23.65 12.25 6.93
N LEU A 12 -22.69 11.32 6.76
CA LEU A 12 -22.38 10.14 7.59
C LEU A 12 -23.34 8.94 7.39
N ALA A 13 -22.85 7.95 6.64
CA ALA A 13 -23.47 6.63 6.59
C ALA A 13 -23.39 5.96 7.98
N PRO A 14 -24.47 5.37 8.50
CA PRO A 14 -24.41 4.56 9.70
C PRO A 14 -23.70 3.24 9.38
N VAL A 15 -22.63 2.93 10.11
CA VAL A 15 -22.05 1.58 10.11
C VAL A 15 -23.04 0.67 10.83
N PRO A 16 -23.63 -0.36 10.18
CA PRO A 16 -24.35 -1.37 10.92
C PRO A 16 -23.31 -2.21 11.68
N VAL A 17 -23.28 -2.08 13.00
CA VAL A 17 -22.65 -3.08 13.87
C VAL A 17 -23.57 -4.29 13.84
N VAL A 18 -23.25 -5.25 12.97
CA VAL A 18 -23.80 -6.59 13.02
C VAL A 18 -22.98 -7.35 14.05
N GLU A 19 -23.53 -7.55 15.26
CA GLU A 19 -23.02 -8.58 16.17
C GLU A 19 -23.29 -9.95 15.55
N MET A 20 -22.30 -10.49 14.85
CA MET A 20 -22.27 -11.91 14.50
C MET A 20 -21.63 -12.68 15.66
N TYR A 21 -22.48 -13.33 16.45
CA TYR A 21 -22.07 -14.41 17.35
C TYR A 21 -21.56 -15.59 16.50
N GLY A 22 -20.29 -15.98 16.66
CA GLY A 22 -19.83 -17.34 16.35
C GLY A 22 -19.09 -17.61 15.05
N ILE A 23 -18.31 -16.67 14.48
CA ILE A 23 -17.34 -16.99 13.41
C ILE A 23 -15.99 -16.31 13.70
N ASN A 24 -14.93 -17.07 13.51
CA ASN A 24 -13.53 -16.86 13.89
C ASN A 24 -12.97 -15.43 13.75
N ARG A 25 -12.19 -15.03 14.76
CA ARG A 25 -11.37 -13.80 14.89
C ARG A 25 -10.24 -13.73 13.83
N ALA A 26 -10.56 -13.67 12.54
CA ALA A 26 -9.57 -13.54 11.47
C ALA A 26 -9.54 -12.15 10.78
N TRP A 27 -10.51 -11.27 11.01
CA TRP A 27 -10.59 -10.01 10.27
C TRP A 27 -11.11 -8.88 11.16
N GLY A 28 -10.21 -8.17 11.85
CA GLY A 28 -10.64 -7.06 12.74
C GLY A 28 -9.69 -5.87 12.79
N TYR A 29 -8.38 -6.11 12.76
CA TYR A 29 -7.39 -5.03 12.91
C TYR A 29 -6.53 -4.79 11.66
N GLY A 30 -6.49 -5.75 10.73
CA GLY A 30 -5.83 -5.59 9.43
C GLY A 30 -6.57 -4.73 8.42
N LEU A 31 -7.78 -4.24 8.70
CA LEU A 31 -8.59 -3.41 7.79
C LEU A 31 -8.69 -1.94 8.20
N LEU A 32 -8.34 -1.57 9.43
CA LEU A 32 -8.44 -0.17 9.88
C LEU A 32 -7.41 0.74 9.20
N TYR A 33 -6.18 0.25 8.99
CA TYR A 33 -5.14 1.00 8.27
C TYR A 33 -5.28 0.93 6.75
N PRO A 34 -5.65 -0.21 6.13
CA PRO A 34 -6.05 -0.23 4.73
C PRO A 34 -7.31 0.58 4.45
N ALA A 35 -8.25 0.73 5.40
CA ALA A 35 -9.39 1.62 5.23
C ALA A 35 -8.99 3.09 5.29
N LEU A 36 -8.05 3.49 6.16
CA LEU A 36 -7.51 4.87 6.18
C LEU A 36 -6.64 5.15 4.94
N ALA A 37 -5.76 4.21 4.56
CA ALA A 37 -4.99 4.27 3.33
C ALA A 37 -5.91 4.22 2.11
N ALA A 38 -7.01 3.47 2.12
CA ALA A 38 -8.02 3.47 1.07
C ALA A 38 -8.85 4.76 1.09
N THR A 39 -9.04 5.44 2.22
CA THR A 39 -9.76 6.74 2.27
C THR A 39 -8.88 7.85 1.70
N TRP A 40 -7.57 7.82 1.98
CA TRP A 40 -6.59 8.75 1.41
C TRP A 40 -6.30 8.43 -0.07
N ALA A 41 -6.07 7.16 -0.40
CA ALA A 41 -5.92 6.68 -1.77
C ALA A 41 -7.22 6.84 -2.57
N THR A 42 -8.42 6.78 -1.99
CA THR A 42 -9.66 7.14 -2.70
C THR A 42 -9.81 8.65 -2.85
N GLY A 43 -9.28 9.48 -1.96
CA GLY A 43 -9.18 10.93 -2.17
C GLY A 43 -8.23 11.29 -3.33
N HIS A 44 -7.04 10.69 -3.33
CA HIS A 44 -6.04 10.83 -4.40
C HIS A 44 -6.52 10.20 -5.72
N TRP A 45 -7.15 9.03 -5.66
CA TRP A 45 -7.76 8.35 -6.80
C TRP A 45 -9.00 9.06 -7.32
N GLN A 46 -9.81 9.71 -6.47
CA GLN A 46 -10.93 10.56 -6.91
C GLN A 46 -10.41 11.81 -7.63
N ARG A 47 -9.31 12.43 -7.18
CA ARG A 47 -8.57 13.45 -7.96
C ARG A 47 -8.07 12.90 -9.29
N ARG A 48 -7.38 11.74 -9.30
CA ARG A 48 -6.92 11.05 -10.53
C ARG A 48 -8.07 10.66 -11.48
N ARG A 49 -9.25 10.30 -10.97
CA ARG A 49 -10.44 9.94 -11.76
C ARG A 49 -11.19 11.15 -12.30
N GLN A 50 -11.12 12.31 -11.64
CA GLN A 50 -11.56 13.59 -12.22
C GLN A 50 -10.72 13.92 -13.46
N PHE A 51 -9.41 13.70 -13.41
CA PHE A 51 -8.55 13.87 -14.58
C PHE A 51 -8.79 12.84 -15.70
N ALA A 52 -9.14 11.59 -15.36
CA ALA A 52 -9.51 10.59 -16.36
C ALA A 52 -10.88 10.85 -17.02
N ARG A 53 -11.85 11.45 -16.31
CA ARG A 53 -13.17 11.82 -16.87
C ARG A 53 -13.13 13.03 -17.80
N MET A 54 -12.14 13.90 -17.65
CA MET A 54 -11.91 15.03 -18.57
C MET A 54 -11.33 14.61 -19.93
N LYS A 55 -10.82 13.37 -20.08
CA LYS A 55 -10.44 12.80 -21.39
C LYS A 55 -11.63 12.58 -22.33
N THR A 56 -12.87 12.60 -21.83
CA THR A 56 -14.07 12.19 -22.58
C THR A 56 -15.13 13.28 -22.82
N THR A 57 -14.90 14.52 -22.39
CA THR A 57 -15.84 15.63 -22.67
C THR A 57 -15.36 16.44 -23.86
N GLU A 58 -16.00 16.24 -25.00
CA GLU A 58 -16.02 17.22 -26.10
C GLU A 58 -16.39 18.60 -25.55
N THR A 59 -15.70 19.59 -26.08
CA THR A 59 -15.70 21.00 -25.70
C THR A 59 -17.10 21.63 -25.78
N LEU A 60 -17.64 22.04 -24.63
CA LEU A 60 -18.68 23.07 -24.55
C LEU A 60 -18.09 24.31 -23.86
N PRO A 61 -18.40 25.52 -24.35
CA PRO A 61 -17.79 26.75 -23.83
C PRO A 61 -18.27 27.05 -22.40
N PRO A 62 -17.41 27.65 -21.55
CA PRO A 62 -17.74 27.88 -20.16
C PRO A 62 -18.82 28.97 -20.02
N LYS A 63 -19.95 28.61 -19.40
CA LYS A 63 -20.83 29.60 -18.79
C LYS A 63 -20.15 30.14 -17.54
N ALA A 64 -20.08 31.48 -17.46
CA ALA A 64 -19.53 32.23 -16.34
C ALA A 64 -20.01 31.70 -14.98
N ILE A 65 -19.06 31.28 -14.14
CA ILE A 65 -19.31 30.95 -12.74
C ILE A 65 -19.06 32.22 -11.94
N GLU A 66 -20.13 32.96 -11.64
CA GLU A 66 -20.13 33.94 -10.55
C GLU A 66 -20.25 33.18 -9.23
N GLY A 67 -19.19 33.22 -8.42
CA GLY A 67 -19.17 32.54 -7.12
C GLY A 67 -17.81 32.60 -6.43
N ARG A 68 -17.41 33.80 -6.01
CA ARG A 68 -16.21 34.07 -5.21
C ARG A 68 -16.28 33.32 -3.86
N ALA A 69 -15.42 32.32 -3.66
CA ALA A 69 -15.23 31.71 -2.34
C ALA A 69 -14.35 32.65 -1.49
N GLN A 70 -14.88 33.13 -0.37
CA GLN A 70 -14.13 33.88 0.63
C GLN A 70 -13.29 32.91 1.47
N SER A 71 -11.97 33.04 1.44
CA SER A 71 -11.05 32.42 2.41
C SER A 71 -11.05 33.21 3.72
N PHE A 72 -10.87 32.49 4.84
CA PHE A 72 -11.23 32.92 6.21
C PHE A 72 -10.03 33.41 7.07
N TRP A 73 -8.82 33.54 6.51
CA TRP A 73 -7.64 34.12 7.18
C TRP A 73 -6.80 34.92 6.17
N PRO A 74 -6.21 36.09 6.52
CA PRO A 74 -5.30 36.82 5.63
C PRO A 74 -3.86 36.91 6.17
N GLY A 75 -2.87 36.44 5.39
CA GLY A 75 -1.44 36.76 5.54
C GLY A 75 -0.90 37.63 4.40
N GLU A 76 0.16 38.43 4.62
CA GLU A 76 0.76 39.32 3.60
C GLU A 76 1.23 38.57 2.34
N ALA A 77 1.75 37.34 2.49
CA ALA A 77 2.16 36.50 1.36
C ALA A 77 0.97 36.04 0.49
N GLU A 78 -0.21 35.82 1.08
CA GLU A 78 -1.41 35.45 0.31
C GLU A 78 -1.94 36.62 -0.53
N PHE A 79 -1.77 37.86 -0.07
CA PHE A 79 -2.16 39.05 -0.84
C PHE A 79 -1.30 39.23 -2.08
N GLU A 80 0.02 39.08 -1.97
CA GLU A 80 0.93 39.15 -3.13
C GLU A 80 0.64 38.01 -4.12
N VAL A 81 0.34 36.81 -3.62
CA VAL A 81 -0.02 35.65 -4.44
C VAL A 81 -1.37 35.86 -5.14
N ALA A 82 -2.40 36.34 -4.43
CA ALA A 82 -3.70 36.64 -5.00
C ALA A 82 -3.61 37.71 -6.11
N GLU A 83 -2.80 38.75 -5.93
CA GLU A 83 -2.57 39.77 -6.97
C GLU A 83 -1.87 39.17 -8.21
N THR A 84 -0.96 38.20 -8.03
CA THR A 84 -0.34 37.50 -9.17
C THR A 84 -1.31 36.57 -9.92
N ILE A 85 -2.21 35.89 -9.21
CA ILE A 85 -3.24 35.04 -9.83
C ILE A 85 -4.25 35.91 -10.59
N ASP A 86 -4.76 36.98 -9.98
CA ASP A 86 -5.72 37.89 -10.61
C ASP A 86 -5.10 38.57 -11.86
N ALA A 87 -3.81 38.92 -11.80
CA ALA A 87 -3.07 39.45 -12.95
C ALA A 87 -2.86 38.41 -14.06
N ALA A 88 -2.68 37.13 -13.71
CA ALA A 88 -2.59 36.03 -14.67
C ALA A 88 -3.96 35.71 -15.30
N ALA A 89 -5.05 35.72 -14.53
CA ALA A 89 -6.41 35.50 -15.01
C ALA A 89 -6.89 36.63 -15.92
N ALA A 90 -6.60 37.89 -15.57
CA ALA A 90 -6.90 39.06 -16.41
C ALA A 90 -6.04 39.12 -17.69
N SER A 91 -5.07 38.22 -17.85
CA SER A 91 -4.10 38.21 -18.95
C SER A 91 -4.65 37.73 -20.29
N GLU A 92 -5.83 37.12 -20.37
CA GLU A 92 -6.43 36.79 -21.68
C GLU A 92 -6.66 38.05 -22.52
N ALA A 93 -6.93 39.20 -21.88
CA ALA A 93 -7.11 40.50 -22.51
C ALA A 93 -5.84 41.38 -22.55
N ALA A 94 -4.74 40.98 -21.90
CA ALA A 94 -3.51 41.76 -21.80
C ALA A 94 -2.40 41.21 -22.71
N GLY A 95 -1.59 42.10 -23.28
CA GLY A 95 -0.54 41.76 -24.24
C GLY A 95 0.47 40.70 -23.74
N PRO A 96 1.15 40.00 -24.67
CA PRO A 96 1.96 38.81 -24.39
C PRO A 96 3.05 39.02 -23.33
N GLU A 97 3.60 40.23 -23.21
CA GLU A 97 4.62 40.55 -22.21
C GLU A 97 4.10 40.58 -20.76
N ARG A 98 2.84 41.03 -20.54
CA ARG A 98 2.24 41.03 -19.20
C ARG A 98 1.95 39.59 -18.75
N ARG A 99 1.46 38.76 -19.68
CA ARG A 99 1.25 37.32 -19.47
C ARG A 99 2.55 36.63 -19.06
N GLU A 100 3.60 36.83 -19.83
CA GLU A 100 4.93 36.28 -19.58
C GLU A 100 5.50 36.68 -18.21
N ARG A 101 5.22 37.91 -17.76
CA ARG A 101 5.65 38.39 -16.44
C ARG A 101 4.85 37.74 -15.31
N ALA A 102 3.52 37.68 -15.43
CA ALA A 102 2.66 37.03 -14.43
C ALA A 102 3.04 35.54 -14.26
N MET A 103 3.28 34.84 -15.38
CA MET A 103 3.69 33.44 -15.39
C MET A 103 5.06 33.22 -14.73
N ARG A 104 6.04 34.10 -14.97
CA ARG A 104 7.35 34.03 -14.28
C ARG A 104 7.22 34.26 -12.78
N ASN A 105 6.36 35.18 -12.36
CA ASN A 105 6.13 35.47 -10.95
C ASN A 105 5.45 34.29 -10.23
N LEU A 106 4.48 33.62 -10.89
CA LEU A 106 3.85 32.42 -10.35
C LEU A 106 4.87 31.29 -10.15
N VAL A 107 5.73 31.02 -11.14
CA VAL A 107 6.80 30.02 -11.00
C VAL A 107 7.77 30.38 -9.86
N ALA A 108 8.12 31.66 -9.72
CA ALA A 108 8.95 32.12 -8.59
C ALA A 108 8.26 31.90 -7.24
N SER A 109 6.94 32.12 -7.16
CA SER A 109 6.14 31.88 -5.96
C SER A 109 6.07 30.39 -5.61
N ILE A 110 5.89 29.52 -6.61
CA ILE A 110 5.92 28.06 -6.42
C ILE A 110 7.28 27.60 -5.88
N LYS A 111 8.39 28.29 -6.19
CA LYS A 111 9.72 27.98 -5.65
C LYS A 111 9.98 28.53 -4.25
N ASN A 112 9.18 29.47 -3.78
CA ASN A 112 9.42 30.17 -2.53
C ASN A 112 9.04 29.28 -1.33
N GLU A 113 10.02 28.77 -0.60
CA GLU A 113 9.83 27.97 0.62
C GLU A 113 9.14 28.73 1.76
N GLY A 114 9.08 30.07 1.71
CA GLY A 114 8.31 30.86 2.66
C GLY A 114 6.79 30.81 2.43
N ILE A 115 6.34 30.23 1.31
CA ILE A 115 4.93 30.00 1.01
C ILE A 115 4.56 28.57 1.43
N ASP A 116 3.39 28.43 2.03
CA ASP A 116 2.85 27.14 2.45
C ASP A 116 2.82 26.11 1.29
N PRO A 117 3.26 24.85 1.51
CA PRO A 117 3.30 23.82 0.47
C PRO A 117 1.94 23.58 -0.22
N ASP A 118 0.83 23.60 0.51
CA ASP A 118 -0.50 23.38 -0.07
C ASP A 118 -0.88 24.52 -1.03
N LEU A 119 -0.53 25.76 -0.66
CA LEU A 119 -0.73 26.92 -1.52
C LEU A 119 0.18 26.85 -2.76
N ARG A 120 1.42 26.38 -2.62
CA ARG A 120 2.34 26.17 -3.75
C ARG A 120 1.81 25.11 -4.72
N ILE A 121 1.20 24.05 -4.20
CA ILE A 121 0.51 23.02 -5.00
C ILE A 121 -0.70 23.62 -5.72
N GLN A 122 -1.53 24.41 -5.04
CA GLN A 122 -2.65 25.09 -5.69
C GLN A 122 -2.19 26.01 -6.82
N LEU A 123 -1.06 26.72 -6.64
CA LEU A 123 -0.47 27.56 -7.67
C LEU A 123 0.00 26.78 -8.90
N ILE A 124 0.45 25.53 -8.73
CA ILE A 124 0.78 24.66 -9.87
C ILE A 124 -0.47 24.37 -10.70
N GLN A 125 -1.57 24.01 -10.04
CA GLN A 125 -2.85 23.73 -10.70
C GLN A 125 -3.36 24.98 -11.43
N ASP A 126 -3.38 26.13 -10.77
CA ASP A 126 -3.80 27.41 -11.35
C ASP A 126 -2.95 27.76 -12.58
N LEU A 127 -1.61 27.62 -12.47
CA LEU A 127 -0.69 27.93 -13.57
C LEU A 127 -0.99 27.10 -14.83
N ILE A 128 -1.38 25.83 -14.67
CA ILE A 128 -1.71 24.94 -15.78
C ILE A 128 -3.06 25.31 -16.37
N ASP A 129 -4.05 25.62 -15.54
CA ASP A 129 -5.37 26.03 -15.99
C ASP A 129 -5.31 27.34 -16.80
N PHE A 130 -4.39 28.25 -16.47
CA PHE A 130 -4.21 29.53 -17.16
C PHE A 130 -3.39 29.48 -18.45
N GLY A 131 -2.51 28.49 -18.66
CA GLY A 131 -1.61 28.52 -19.80
C GLY A 131 -1.20 27.18 -20.42
N GLY A 132 -1.85 26.08 -20.02
CA GLY A 132 -1.79 24.79 -20.69
C GLY A 132 -0.36 24.30 -20.93
N ARG A 133 -0.05 23.94 -22.18
CA ARG A 133 1.23 23.33 -22.58
C ARG A 133 2.44 24.21 -22.26
N ASP A 134 2.36 25.49 -22.56
CA ASP A 134 3.48 26.42 -22.36
C ASP A 134 3.82 26.56 -20.88
N MET A 135 2.81 26.45 -20.01
CA MET A 135 2.99 26.56 -18.56
C MET A 135 3.51 25.29 -17.93
N ALA A 136 3.04 24.14 -18.38
CA ALA A 136 3.60 22.86 -17.97
C ALA A 136 5.11 22.78 -18.27
N MET A 137 5.57 23.33 -19.39
CA MET A 137 7.00 23.39 -19.72
C MET A 137 7.83 24.20 -18.71
N ARG A 138 7.22 25.14 -17.98
CA ARG A 138 7.90 25.98 -16.98
C ARG A 138 7.96 25.38 -15.59
N LEU A 139 7.26 24.26 -15.37
CA LEU A 139 7.34 23.51 -14.13
C LEU A 139 8.61 22.65 -14.03
N GLY A 140 9.32 22.41 -15.13
CA GLY A 140 10.56 21.61 -15.13
C GLY A 140 11.61 22.08 -14.09
N PRO A 141 11.95 23.39 -14.04
CA PRO A 141 12.83 23.92 -13.01
C PRO A 141 12.29 23.82 -11.57
N VAL A 142 10.98 23.69 -11.37
CA VAL A 142 10.39 23.44 -10.04
C VAL A 142 10.58 21.96 -9.69
N ALA A 143 10.22 21.05 -10.60
CA ALA A 143 10.27 19.61 -10.37
C ALA A 143 11.68 19.07 -10.09
N LEU A 144 12.71 19.68 -10.70
CA LEU A 144 14.12 19.30 -10.54
C LEU A 144 14.86 20.03 -9.42
N ALA A 145 14.27 21.06 -8.82
CA ALA A 145 14.93 21.89 -7.81
C ALA A 145 14.94 21.17 -6.46
N SER A 146 16.10 20.67 -6.00
CA SER A 146 16.23 19.93 -4.75
C SER A 146 15.87 20.75 -3.50
N GLU A 147 15.94 22.08 -3.59
CA GLU A 147 15.51 23.00 -2.54
C GLU A 147 13.98 23.09 -2.41
N VAL A 148 13.24 22.80 -3.48
CA VAL A 148 11.78 22.77 -3.45
C VAL A 148 11.32 21.53 -2.68
N ASP A 149 10.30 21.70 -1.85
CA ASP A 149 9.64 20.60 -1.14
C ASP A 149 9.26 19.46 -2.10
N VAL A 150 9.47 18.22 -1.66
CA VAL A 150 9.30 17.04 -2.52
C VAL A 150 7.87 16.89 -3.03
N GLU A 151 6.87 17.22 -2.21
CA GLU A 151 5.46 17.11 -2.60
C GLU A 151 5.15 18.10 -3.73
N VAL A 152 5.65 19.33 -3.61
CA VAL A 152 5.54 20.36 -4.66
C VAL A 152 6.27 19.92 -5.94
N ARG A 153 7.46 19.31 -5.82
CA ARG A 153 8.21 18.79 -6.98
C ARG A 153 7.47 17.65 -7.68
N LEU A 154 6.89 16.73 -6.90
CA LEU A 154 6.13 15.60 -7.40
C LEU A 154 4.88 16.07 -8.15
N GLU A 155 4.11 16.98 -7.55
CA GLU A 155 2.91 17.56 -8.16
C GLU A 155 3.25 18.28 -9.47
N ALA A 156 4.33 19.07 -9.48
CA ALA A 156 4.82 19.73 -10.70
C ALA A 156 5.15 18.70 -11.79
N ALA A 157 5.85 17.63 -11.45
CA ALA A 157 6.23 16.57 -12.39
C ALA A 157 5.01 15.78 -12.92
N GLU A 158 4.07 15.41 -12.04
CA GLU A 158 2.84 14.72 -12.43
C GLU A 158 2.03 15.55 -13.42
N HIS A 159 1.90 16.85 -13.18
CA HIS A 159 1.19 17.74 -14.08
C HIS A 159 1.87 17.92 -15.44
N MET A 160 3.21 17.89 -15.49
CA MET A 160 3.97 17.96 -16.74
C MET A 160 3.66 16.79 -17.68
N THR A 161 3.24 15.62 -17.16
CA THR A 161 2.99 14.40 -17.95
C THR A 161 1.99 14.61 -19.09
N ARG A 162 1.03 15.53 -18.93
CA ARG A 162 0.01 15.83 -19.95
C ARG A 162 0.57 16.53 -21.20
N PHE A 163 1.70 17.19 -21.07
CA PHE A 163 2.17 18.19 -22.03
C PHE A 163 3.60 17.94 -22.52
N ASN A 164 4.45 17.37 -21.66
CA ASN A 164 5.79 16.92 -21.97
C ASN A 164 6.15 15.69 -21.14
N VAL A 165 5.83 14.53 -21.70
CA VAL A 165 6.06 13.23 -21.10
C VAL A 165 7.53 12.97 -20.78
N GLU A 166 8.45 13.40 -21.64
CA GLU A 166 9.89 13.17 -21.45
C GLU A 166 10.46 13.99 -20.29
N ALA A 167 10.12 15.28 -20.23
CA ALA A 167 10.57 16.13 -19.12
C ALA A 167 9.93 15.71 -17.78
N ALA A 168 8.68 15.26 -17.79
CA ALA A 168 8.02 14.69 -16.63
C ALA A 168 8.72 13.40 -16.18
N ALA A 169 9.03 12.50 -17.11
CA ALA A 169 9.74 11.26 -16.83
C ALA A 169 11.09 11.52 -16.14
N ASN A 170 11.88 12.44 -16.67
CA ASN A 170 13.18 12.80 -16.08
C ASN A 170 13.03 13.35 -14.66
N SER A 171 11.98 14.14 -14.41
CA SER A 171 11.74 14.74 -13.09
C SER A 171 11.26 13.70 -12.08
N LEU A 172 10.31 12.84 -12.46
CA LEU A 172 9.81 11.74 -11.63
C LEU A 172 10.91 10.72 -11.35
N GLU A 173 11.75 10.38 -12.35
CA GLU A 173 12.91 9.51 -12.16
C GLU A 173 13.92 10.13 -11.19
N SER A 174 14.18 11.44 -11.30
CA SER A 174 15.04 12.14 -10.34
C SER A 174 14.51 12.03 -8.92
N ILE A 175 13.20 12.14 -8.68
CA ILE A 175 12.61 12.00 -7.34
C ILE A 175 12.68 10.53 -6.87
N ALA A 176 12.30 9.57 -7.73
CA ALA A 176 12.25 8.15 -7.36
C ALA A 176 13.62 7.56 -6.99
N THR A 177 14.68 8.06 -7.60
CA THR A 177 16.06 7.57 -7.43
C THR A 177 16.87 8.36 -6.40
N ASP A 178 16.36 9.49 -5.92
CA ASP A 178 17.00 10.31 -4.90
C ASP A 178 16.92 9.63 -3.53
N ARG A 179 18.08 9.38 -2.90
CA ARG A 179 18.17 8.69 -1.61
C ARG A 179 17.90 9.60 -0.41
N ASP A 180 17.96 10.91 -0.61
CA ASP A 180 17.69 11.88 0.45
C ASP A 180 16.19 12.18 0.57
N VAL A 181 15.38 11.69 -0.37
CA VAL A 181 13.92 11.76 -0.35
C VAL A 181 13.32 10.61 0.45
N ASP A 182 12.27 10.90 1.25
CA ASP A 182 11.50 9.89 1.99
C ASP A 182 10.95 8.82 1.03
N ASP A 183 11.00 7.57 1.50
CA ASP A 183 10.76 6.42 0.65
C ASP A 183 9.33 6.34 0.09
N LYS A 184 8.35 6.95 0.76
CA LYS A 184 6.98 7.05 0.27
C LYS A 184 6.89 7.94 -0.96
N TYR A 185 7.51 9.12 -0.92
CA TYR A 185 7.52 10.02 -2.09
C TYR A 185 8.32 9.42 -3.25
N ARG A 186 9.38 8.66 -2.97
CA ARG A 186 10.10 7.90 -4.01
C ARG A 186 9.20 6.86 -4.67
N LEU A 187 8.39 6.14 -3.88
CA LEU A 187 7.40 5.19 -4.39
C LEU A 187 6.29 5.89 -5.17
N ASP A 188 5.79 7.02 -4.70
CA ASP A 188 4.75 7.79 -5.39
C ASP A 188 5.26 8.30 -6.76
N ALA A 189 6.51 8.78 -6.83
CA ALA A 189 7.14 9.15 -8.09
C ALA A 189 7.31 7.95 -9.03
N ALA A 190 7.77 6.80 -8.51
CA ALA A 190 7.83 5.57 -9.29
C ALA A 190 6.44 5.10 -9.76
N SER A 191 5.41 5.32 -8.95
CA SER A 191 4.02 5.03 -9.29
C SER A 191 3.52 5.91 -10.42
N ALA A 192 3.82 7.19 -10.39
CA ALA A 192 3.47 8.12 -11.45
C ALA A 192 4.15 7.72 -12.77
N LEU A 193 5.40 7.23 -12.73
CA LEU A 193 6.07 6.65 -13.90
C LEU A 193 5.30 5.45 -14.47
N VAL A 194 4.76 4.55 -13.63
CA VAL A 194 3.92 3.42 -14.07
C VAL A 194 2.62 3.90 -14.69
N ASP A 195 1.92 4.83 -14.04
CA ASP A 195 0.62 5.36 -14.50
C ASP A 195 0.73 6.05 -15.88
N CYS A 196 1.92 6.57 -16.20
CA CYS A 196 2.21 7.21 -17.47
C CYS A 196 2.92 6.29 -18.49
N GLU A 197 3.05 4.98 -18.19
CA GLU A 197 3.71 3.98 -19.04
C GLU A 197 5.16 4.36 -19.41
N LEU A 198 5.89 4.95 -18.46
CA LEU A 198 7.22 5.48 -18.69
C LEU A 198 8.30 4.43 -18.48
N ARG A 199 9.24 4.37 -19.43
CA ARG A 199 10.33 3.38 -19.46
C ARG A 199 11.10 3.27 -18.14
N PRO A 200 11.41 4.36 -17.40
CA PRO A 200 12.18 4.25 -16.16
C PRO A 200 11.45 3.54 -15.00
N ALA A 201 10.13 3.35 -15.08
CA ALA A 201 9.31 2.85 -13.97
C ALA A 201 9.83 1.53 -13.37
N GLY A 202 10.13 0.54 -14.22
CA GLY A 202 10.60 -0.77 -13.75
C GLY A 202 11.96 -0.70 -13.03
N ILE A 203 12.86 0.17 -13.49
CA ILE A 203 14.18 0.36 -12.88
C ILE A 203 14.02 1.03 -11.52
N ALA A 204 13.25 2.12 -11.43
CA ALA A 204 13.01 2.84 -10.19
C ALA A 204 12.35 1.95 -9.12
N LEU A 205 11.34 1.17 -9.51
CA LEU A 205 10.69 0.22 -8.60
C LEU A 205 11.64 -0.88 -8.13
N MET A 206 12.46 -1.45 -9.01
CA MET A 206 13.42 -2.49 -8.60
C MET A 206 14.53 -1.94 -7.69
N GLN A 207 14.93 -0.68 -7.88
CA GLN A 207 15.85 0.00 -6.97
C GLN A 207 15.23 0.14 -5.57
N LEU A 208 13.95 0.55 -5.47
CA LEU A 208 13.25 0.57 -4.19
C LEU A 208 13.21 -0.82 -3.53
N VAL A 209 12.82 -1.86 -4.27
CA VAL A 209 12.76 -3.25 -3.76
C VAL A 209 14.08 -3.73 -3.16
N THR A 210 15.20 -3.37 -3.78
CA THR A 210 16.53 -3.88 -3.43
C THR A 210 17.30 -3.00 -2.45
N ASP A 211 16.79 -1.79 -2.16
CA ASP A 211 17.39 -0.86 -1.21
C ASP A 211 17.01 -1.24 0.24
N ASN A 212 18.00 -1.61 1.04
CA ASN A 212 17.78 -2.00 2.43
C ASN A 212 17.55 -0.82 3.38
N ALA A 213 17.79 0.42 2.94
CA ALA A 213 17.45 1.62 3.71
C ALA A 213 15.96 1.98 3.59
N VAL A 214 15.28 1.45 2.58
CA VAL A 214 13.84 1.65 2.34
C VAL A 214 13.03 0.72 3.25
N SER A 215 11.92 1.24 3.78
CA SER A 215 11.02 0.46 4.64
C SER A 215 10.46 -0.76 3.90
N GLU A 216 10.31 -1.88 4.62
CA GLU A 216 9.84 -3.13 4.02
C GLU A 216 8.48 -3.01 3.34
N TYR A 217 7.59 -2.14 3.85
CA TYR A 217 6.28 -1.86 3.25
C TYR A 217 6.39 -1.12 1.92
N VAL A 218 7.29 -0.15 1.81
CA VAL A 218 7.54 0.53 0.52
C VAL A 218 8.16 -0.42 -0.47
N ARG A 219 9.11 -1.26 -0.04
CA ARG A 219 9.72 -2.31 -0.88
C ARG A 219 8.67 -3.28 -1.43
N HIS A 220 7.75 -3.73 -0.57
CA HIS A 220 6.63 -4.59 -0.96
C HIS A 220 5.65 -3.88 -1.90
N GLY A 221 5.32 -2.62 -1.61
CA GLY A 221 4.53 -1.77 -2.50
C GLY A 221 5.14 -1.69 -3.91
N ALA A 222 6.45 -1.44 -3.99
CA ALA A 222 7.18 -1.39 -5.24
C ALA A 222 7.16 -2.75 -6.00
N ALA A 223 7.30 -3.87 -5.28
CA ALA A 223 7.20 -5.21 -5.87
C ALA A 223 5.80 -5.47 -6.47
N ASN A 224 4.73 -5.05 -5.79
CA ASN A 224 3.36 -5.19 -6.32
C ASN A 224 3.14 -4.29 -7.55
N MET A 225 3.69 -3.07 -7.53
CA MET A 225 3.61 -2.16 -8.66
C MET A 225 4.31 -2.69 -9.92
N LEU A 226 5.41 -3.45 -9.75
CA LEU A 226 6.11 -4.10 -10.87
C LEU A 226 5.18 -5.03 -11.67
N ARG A 227 4.12 -5.60 -11.09
CA ARG A 227 3.18 -6.46 -11.83
C ARG A 227 2.50 -5.73 -13.00
N ARG A 228 2.33 -4.41 -12.88
CA ARG A 228 1.76 -3.55 -13.92
C ARG A 228 2.76 -3.21 -15.03
N VAL A 229 4.05 -3.35 -14.76
CA VAL A 229 5.14 -3.03 -15.70
C VAL A 229 5.64 -4.29 -16.38
N ASN A 230 6.00 -5.29 -15.60
CA ASN A 230 6.56 -6.56 -16.05
C ASN A 230 6.34 -7.64 -14.95
N PRO A 231 5.48 -8.65 -15.20
CA PRO A 231 5.21 -9.74 -14.26
C PRO A 231 6.48 -10.50 -13.82
N ASP A 232 7.42 -10.77 -14.72
CA ASP A 232 8.67 -11.48 -14.37
C ASP A 232 9.52 -10.66 -13.39
N SER A 233 9.56 -9.34 -13.57
CA SER A 233 10.25 -8.44 -12.63
C SER A 233 9.57 -8.40 -11.26
N ALA A 234 8.24 -8.49 -11.22
CA ALA A 234 7.51 -8.60 -9.97
C ALA A 234 7.79 -9.93 -9.25
N ALA A 235 7.81 -11.05 -9.97
CA ALA A 235 8.17 -12.35 -9.42
C ALA A 235 9.60 -12.34 -8.85
N MET A 236 10.57 -11.74 -9.57
CA MET A 236 11.93 -11.54 -9.08
C MET A 236 11.97 -10.69 -7.79
N ALA A 237 11.19 -9.60 -7.74
CA ALA A 237 11.11 -8.72 -6.59
C ALA A 237 10.50 -9.42 -5.36
N LEU A 238 9.38 -10.13 -5.54
CA LEU A 238 8.72 -10.88 -4.47
C LEU A 238 9.60 -12.01 -3.94
N ARG A 239 10.30 -12.73 -4.83
CA ARG A 239 11.30 -13.72 -4.45
C ARG A 239 12.43 -13.09 -3.62
N HIS A 240 12.92 -11.92 -4.03
CA HIS A 240 13.95 -11.21 -3.27
C HIS A 240 13.46 -10.90 -1.85
N LEU A 241 12.26 -10.33 -1.71
CA LEU A 241 11.70 -9.95 -0.41
C LEU A 241 11.38 -11.17 0.47
N ALA A 242 10.80 -12.24 -0.09
CA ALA A 242 10.50 -13.48 0.65
C ALA A 242 11.75 -14.14 1.26
N MET A 243 12.92 -13.88 0.68
CA MET A 243 14.21 -14.44 1.09
C MET A 243 15.09 -13.45 1.87
N ALA A 244 14.69 -12.19 1.98
CA ALA A 244 15.50 -11.14 2.57
C ALA A 244 15.46 -11.19 4.11
N PRO A 245 16.60 -11.34 4.81
CA PRO A 245 16.62 -11.49 6.26
C PRO A 245 16.25 -10.21 7.03
N LEU A 246 16.31 -9.04 6.39
CA LEU A 246 15.90 -7.75 6.98
C LEU A 246 14.40 -7.47 6.82
N VAL A 247 13.68 -8.32 6.09
CA VAL A 247 12.23 -8.26 5.95
C VAL A 247 11.62 -9.14 7.04
N SER A 248 10.59 -8.65 7.71
CA SER A 248 9.89 -9.39 8.75
C SER A 248 9.37 -10.74 8.24
N ALA A 249 9.43 -11.77 9.08
CA ALA A 249 8.92 -13.10 8.72
C ALA A 249 7.49 -13.06 8.19
N ARG A 250 6.61 -12.23 8.80
CA ARG A 250 5.24 -12.03 8.33
C ARG A 250 5.18 -11.51 6.90
N LEU A 251 5.94 -10.48 6.56
CA LEU A 251 5.94 -9.94 5.21
C LEU A 251 6.61 -10.89 4.21
N ARG A 252 7.58 -11.69 4.65
CA ARG A 252 8.18 -12.76 3.83
C ARG A 252 7.17 -13.84 3.46
N ILE A 253 6.27 -14.23 4.37
CA ILE A 253 5.15 -15.15 4.09
C ILE A 253 4.23 -14.53 3.03
N ILE A 254 3.80 -13.29 3.23
CA ILE A 254 2.94 -12.56 2.26
C ILE A 254 3.60 -12.50 0.87
N CYS A 255 4.91 -12.21 0.81
CA CYS A 255 5.64 -12.18 -0.46
C CYS A 255 5.68 -13.56 -1.13
N ALA A 256 5.82 -14.64 -0.34
CA ALA A 256 5.83 -15.99 -0.87
C ALA A 256 4.45 -16.43 -1.39
N GLU A 257 3.36 -16.11 -0.68
CA GLU A 257 1.98 -16.35 -1.16
C GLU A 257 1.73 -15.63 -2.49
N GLN A 258 2.10 -14.36 -2.58
CA GLN A 258 1.99 -13.59 -3.81
C GLN A 258 2.89 -14.15 -4.93
N LEU A 259 4.10 -14.59 -4.59
CA LEU A 259 5.01 -15.22 -5.55
C LEU A 259 4.44 -16.52 -6.11
N ALA A 260 3.60 -17.24 -5.36
CA ALA A 260 3.03 -18.51 -5.81
C ALA A 260 2.12 -18.36 -7.04
N GLU A 261 1.57 -17.18 -7.29
CA GLU A 261 0.83 -16.85 -8.52
C GLU A 261 1.70 -16.99 -9.78
N ASP A 262 3.00 -16.68 -9.65
CA ASP A 262 3.94 -16.61 -10.76
C ASP A 262 4.94 -17.79 -10.76
N ASN A 263 5.38 -18.24 -9.58
CA ASN A 263 6.34 -19.33 -9.40
C ASN A 263 6.15 -20.07 -8.08
N VAL A 264 5.36 -21.15 -8.13
CA VAL A 264 5.07 -22.05 -7.01
C VAL A 264 6.33 -22.63 -6.36
N LEU A 265 7.35 -23.01 -7.15
CA LEU A 265 8.55 -23.66 -6.62
C LEU A 265 9.42 -22.69 -5.81
N ASP A 266 9.57 -21.45 -6.28
CA ASP A 266 10.30 -20.41 -5.54
C ASP A 266 9.53 -20.00 -4.27
N ALA A 267 8.21 -19.91 -4.33
CA ALA A 267 7.35 -19.64 -3.17
C ALA A 267 7.51 -20.72 -2.09
N GLN A 268 7.39 -22.00 -2.48
CA GLN A 268 7.61 -23.13 -1.57
C GLN A 268 9.02 -23.11 -0.97
N SER A 269 10.03 -22.85 -1.80
CA SER A 269 11.43 -22.76 -1.34
C SER A 269 11.62 -21.65 -0.30
N ALA A 270 10.94 -20.51 -0.47
CA ALA A 270 11.01 -19.41 0.48
C ALA A 270 10.33 -19.73 1.82
N LEU A 271 9.16 -20.34 1.79
CA LEU A 271 8.43 -20.77 3.00
C LEU A 271 9.18 -21.88 3.73
N TRP A 272 9.71 -22.87 3.01
CA TRP A 272 10.55 -23.91 3.61
C TRP A 272 11.84 -23.35 4.22
N ARG A 273 12.42 -22.31 3.62
CA ARG A 273 13.55 -21.62 4.23
C ARG A 273 13.16 -20.91 5.51
N LEU A 274 11.97 -20.33 5.60
CA LEU A 274 11.46 -19.71 6.82
C LEU A 274 11.23 -20.77 7.92
N LEU A 275 10.63 -21.91 7.56
CA LEU A 275 10.38 -23.03 8.48
C LEU A 275 11.67 -23.72 8.97
N LYS A 276 12.60 -24.03 8.06
CA LYS A 276 13.86 -24.75 8.37
C LYS A 276 14.99 -23.82 8.83
N GLY A 277 14.86 -22.52 8.56
CA GLY A 277 15.99 -21.60 8.53
C GLY A 277 15.72 -20.30 9.28
N VAL A 278 16.51 -20.15 10.34
CA VAL A 278 17.09 -18.90 10.86
C VAL A 278 16.48 -18.36 12.15
N GLU A 279 15.23 -18.63 12.51
CA GLU A 279 14.68 -18.05 13.73
C GLU A 279 14.45 -19.11 14.81
N SER A 280 15.50 -19.43 15.56
CA SER A 280 15.39 -20.17 16.83
C SER A 280 14.49 -19.46 17.88
N SER A 281 14.06 -18.23 17.58
CA SER A 281 13.12 -17.40 18.35
C SER A 281 11.81 -17.13 17.61
N MET A 282 11.53 -17.85 16.51
CA MET A 282 10.33 -17.60 15.70
C MET A 282 9.09 -17.79 16.58
N ASP A 283 8.20 -16.80 16.56
CA ASP A 283 6.89 -16.97 17.17
C ASP A 283 6.19 -18.16 16.50
N HIS A 284 5.67 -19.06 17.30
CA HIS A 284 4.98 -20.25 16.83
C HIS A 284 3.81 -19.94 15.87
N HIS A 285 3.14 -18.80 16.06
CA HIS A 285 2.13 -18.34 15.12
C HIS A 285 2.70 -18.16 13.71
N LEU A 286 3.92 -17.66 13.56
CA LEU A 286 4.55 -17.49 12.24
C LEU A 286 4.91 -18.83 11.60
N GLY A 287 5.31 -19.83 12.39
CA GLY A 287 5.53 -21.18 11.88
C GLY A 287 4.25 -21.80 11.35
N ILE A 288 3.16 -21.67 12.09
CA ILE A 288 1.83 -22.13 11.67
C ILE A 288 1.34 -21.36 10.43
N ASP A 289 1.46 -20.02 10.42
CA ASP A 289 1.08 -19.18 9.27
C ASP A 289 1.86 -19.59 8.01
N ALA A 290 3.15 -19.93 8.13
CA ALA A 290 3.97 -20.37 7.00
C ALA A 290 3.59 -21.78 6.50
N ALA A 291 3.23 -22.70 7.41
CA ALA A 291 2.72 -24.02 7.05
C ALA A 291 1.34 -23.92 6.38
N GLU A 292 0.47 -23.04 6.86
CA GLU A 292 -0.83 -22.75 6.26
C GLU A 292 -0.66 -22.11 4.86
N ALA A 293 0.27 -21.17 4.70
CA ALA A 293 0.61 -20.61 3.39
C ALA A 293 1.10 -21.70 2.43
N LEU A 294 1.95 -22.64 2.90
CA LEU A 294 2.36 -23.80 2.10
C LEU A 294 1.17 -24.68 1.73
N LEU A 295 0.24 -24.94 2.65
CA LEU A 295 -0.98 -25.71 2.40
C LEU A 295 -1.83 -25.08 1.29
N GLY A 296 -1.99 -23.74 1.33
CA GLY A 296 -2.73 -22.99 0.32
C GLY A 296 -2.08 -23.04 -1.08
N ILE A 297 -0.76 -23.19 -1.14
CA ILE A 297 -0.01 -23.31 -2.40
C ILE A 297 0.03 -24.76 -2.91
N ASN A 298 0.26 -25.71 -2.00
CA ASN A 298 0.37 -27.13 -2.27
C ASN A 298 -0.01 -27.94 -1.04
N HIS A 299 -1.11 -28.69 -1.14
CA HIS A 299 -1.65 -29.50 -0.05
C HIS A 299 -0.59 -30.40 0.61
N ASP A 300 0.16 -31.15 -0.18
CA ASP A 300 1.15 -32.10 0.34
C ASP A 300 2.32 -31.38 1.02
N GLY A 301 2.71 -30.21 0.51
CA GLY A 301 3.73 -29.37 1.11
C GLY A 301 3.30 -28.78 2.46
N GLY A 302 2.03 -28.42 2.59
CA GLY A 302 1.44 -27.98 3.86
C GLY A 302 1.37 -29.09 4.90
N VAL A 303 0.93 -30.29 4.49
CA VAL A 303 0.94 -31.48 5.37
C VAL A 303 2.37 -31.79 5.84
N GLU A 304 3.35 -31.82 4.93
CA GLU A 304 4.75 -32.04 5.28
C GLU A 304 5.27 -30.96 6.24
N ALA A 305 4.90 -29.69 6.03
CA ALA A 305 5.28 -28.59 6.91
C ALA A 305 4.70 -28.73 8.31
N TYR A 306 3.41 -29.08 8.43
CA TYR A 306 2.80 -29.33 9.73
C TYR A 306 3.44 -30.54 10.43
N SER A 307 3.69 -31.64 9.71
CA SER A 307 4.39 -32.80 10.27
C SER A 307 5.78 -32.44 10.77
N ALA A 308 6.55 -31.66 10.00
CA ALA A 308 7.87 -31.20 10.39
C ALA A 308 7.82 -30.32 11.66
N LEU A 309 6.86 -29.40 11.76
CA LEU A 309 6.69 -28.54 12.93
C LEU A 309 6.27 -29.33 14.17
N ALA A 310 5.35 -30.29 14.05
CA ALA A 310 4.84 -31.04 15.19
C ALA A 310 5.94 -31.87 15.89
N VAL A 311 6.89 -32.41 15.14
CA VAL A 311 7.99 -33.24 15.67
C VAL A 311 9.27 -32.45 16.00
N ASP A 312 9.35 -31.17 15.60
CA ASP A 312 10.54 -30.35 15.89
C ASP A 312 10.58 -29.94 17.36
N GLY A 313 11.46 -30.59 18.14
CA GLY A 313 11.66 -30.28 19.55
C GLY A 313 12.20 -28.88 19.85
N ARG A 314 12.65 -28.12 18.85
CA ARG A 314 13.02 -26.69 19.00
C ARG A 314 11.84 -25.76 18.79
N PHE A 315 10.79 -26.22 18.13
CA PHE A 315 9.56 -25.46 17.98
C PHE A 315 8.80 -25.43 19.29
N SER A 316 8.13 -24.31 19.58
CA SER A 316 7.39 -24.20 20.84
C SER A 316 6.38 -25.33 20.98
N TRP A 317 6.23 -25.85 22.19
CA TRP A 317 5.28 -26.92 22.46
C TRP A 317 3.85 -26.60 22.03
N TRP A 318 3.41 -25.34 22.22
CA TRP A 318 2.08 -24.91 21.79
C TRP A 318 1.96 -24.96 20.27
N GLY A 319 2.98 -24.48 19.55
CA GLY A 319 3.06 -24.62 18.10
C GLY A 319 3.06 -26.07 17.63
N ARG A 320 3.73 -26.98 18.34
CA ARG A 320 3.75 -28.41 18.01
C ARG A 320 2.37 -29.05 18.17
N ILE A 321 1.67 -28.74 19.26
CA ILE A 321 0.29 -29.17 19.51
C ILE A 321 -0.64 -28.60 18.43
N GLU A 322 -0.51 -27.31 18.10
CA GLU A 322 -1.31 -26.68 17.05
C GLU A 322 -1.04 -27.35 15.69
N ALA A 323 0.22 -27.64 15.34
CA ALA A 323 0.54 -28.33 14.09
C ALA A 323 -0.04 -29.75 14.03
N ALA A 324 0.03 -30.51 15.13
CA ALA A 324 -0.59 -31.83 15.24
C ALA A 324 -2.13 -31.76 15.13
N TYR A 325 -2.73 -30.76 15.75
CA TYR A 325 -4.16 -30.50 15.62
C TYR A 325 -4.56 -30.18 14.17
N ARG A 326 -3.78 -29.36 13.46
CA ARG A 326 -4.01 -29.06 12.03
C ARG A 326 -3.89 -30.31 11.15
N LEU A 327 -2.90 -31.18 11.40
CA LEU A 327 -2.81 -32.48 10.73
C LEU A 327 -4.05 -33.33 10.95
N GLY A 328 -4.54 -33.38 12.20
CA GLY A 328 -5.76 -34.08 12.54
C GLY A 328 -6.98 -33.56 11.78
N LEU A 329 -7.12 -32.24 11.66
CA LEU A 329 -8.20 -31.61 10.88
C LEU A 329 -8.13 -31.94 9.38
N LEU A 330 -6.93 -32.18 8.86
CA LEU A 330 -6.72 -32.64 7.49
C LEU A 330 -6.95 -34.15 7.32
N GLY A 331 -7.33 -34.87 8.38
CA GLY A 331 -7.57 -36.31 8.36
C GLY A 331 -6.29 -37.15 8.31
N VAL A 332 -5.13 -36.55 8.63
CA VAL A 332 -3.85 -37.26 8.70
C VAL A 332 -3.76 -37.97 10.04
N SER A 333 -3.67 -39.31 10.03
CA SER A 333 -3.64 -40.15 11.24
C SER A 333 -2.57 -39.72 12.23
N ASP A 334 -1.41 -39.32 11.73
CA ASP A 334 -0.28 -38.87 12.53
C ASP A 334 -0.65 -37.69 13.45
N GLY A 335 -1.61 -36.84 13.06
CA GLY A 335 -2.07 -35.73 13.90
C GLY A 335 -2.74 -36.19 15.20
N PHE A 336 -3.61 -37.20 15.12
CA PHE A 336 -4.28 -37.78 16.29
C PHE A 336 -3.26 -38.52 17.18
N ASP A 337 -2.40 -39.32 16.57
CA ASP A 337 -1.36 -40.07 17.28
C ASP A 337 -0.40 -39.13 18.02
N LEU A 338 0.02 -38.03 17.38
CA LEU A 338 0.88 -37.02 18.00
C LEU A 338 0.20 -36.30 19.17
N LEU A 339 -1.08 -35.93 19.05
CA LEU A 339 -1.83 -35.31 20.16
C LEU A 339 -1.99 -36.28 21.34
N SER A 340 -2.30 -37.56 21.06
CA SER A 340 -2.36 -38.61 22.07
C SER A 340 -1.00 -38.81 22.75
N ASP A 341 0.09 -38.81 21.99
CA ASP A 341 1.44 -38.95 22.54
C ASP A 341 1.84 -37.74 23.39
N PHE A 342 1.51 -36.52 22.98
CA PHE A 342 1.74 -35.31 23.79
C PHE A 342 0.94 -35.33 25.09
N ALA A 343 -0.30 -35.80 25.06
CA ALA A 343 -1.13 -35.96 26.25
C ALA A 343 -0.59 -37.02 27.22
N ARG A 344 0.11 -38.05 26.72
CA ARG A 344 0.67 -39.15 27.53
C ARG A 344 2.09 -38.91 28.02
N ALA A 345 2.88 -38.12 27.30
CA ALA A 345 4.30 -37.91 27.57
C ALA A 345 4.54 -37.09 28.85
N GLU A 346 3.57 -36.28 29.26
CA GLU A 346 3.67 -35.40 30.42
C GLU A 346 2.59 -35.76 31.46
N GLU A 347 2.88 -35.53 32.75
CA GLU A 347 1.90 -35.74 33.82
C GLU A 347 0.68 -34.81 33.62
N LEU A 348 -0.54 -35.27 33.94
CA LEU A 348 -1.81 -34.53 33.72
C LEU A 348 -1.89 -33.16 34.44
N ASP A 349 -0.98 -32.91 35.37
CA ASP A 349 -0.85 -31.63 36.08
C ASP A 349 -0.02 -30.61 35.30
N ASP A 350 0.61 -31.03 34.19
CA ASP A 350 1.40 -30.18 33.32
C ASP A 350 0.52 -29.48 32.27
N VAL A 351 0.78 -28.18 32.07
CA VAL A 351 0.01 -27.29 31.19
C VAL A 351 0.02 -27.81 29.73
N TYR A 352 1.06 -28.55 29.37
CA TYR A 352 1.31 -29.14 28.07
C TYR A 352 0.35 -30.31 27.78
N GLY A 353 0.25 -31.25 28.73
CA GLY A 353 -0.63 -32.41 28.61
C GLY A 353 -2.11 -32.00 28.55
N LEU A 354 -2.52 -31.04 29.38
CA LEU A 354 -3.88 -30.50 29.36
C LEU A 354 -4.23 -29.81 28.04
N ALA A 355 -3.30 -29.03 27.47
CA ALA A 355 -3.53 -28.38 26.18
C ALA A 355 -3.61 -29.38 25.02
N ALA A 356 -2.81 -30.45 25.06
CA ALA A 356 -2.88 -31.52 24.06
C ALA A 356 -4.22 -32.26 24.15
N LEU A 357 -4.68 -32.58 25.37
CA LEU A 357 -6.00 -33.18 25.60
C LEU A 357 -7.14 -32.29 25.14
N ASP A 358 -7.10 -30.98 25.43
CA ASP A 358 -8.11 -30.02 24.96
C ASP A 358 -8.18 -30.01 23.42
N ARG A 359 -7.04 -30.00 22.74
CA ARG A 359 -7.02 -30.09 21.26
C ARG A 359 -7.50 -31.43 20.73
N LEU A 360 -7.22 -32.54 21.42
CA LEU A 360 -7.72 -33.86 21.06
C LEU A 360 -9.26 -33.91 21.13
N PHE A 361 -9.85 -33.45 22.23
CA PHE A 361 -11.31 -33.37 22.36
C PHE A 361 -11.94 -32.44 21.32
N GLN A 362 -11.32 -31.29 21.05
CA GLN A 362 -11.79 -30.38 19.98
C GLN A 362 -11.72 -31.04 18.61
N LEU A 363 -10.67 -31.82 18.34
CA LEU A 363 -10.52 -32.53 17.09
C LEU A 363 -11.62 -33.56 16.93
N GLU A 364 -11.80 -34.43 17.92
CA GLU A 364 -12.85 -35.47 17.94
C GLU A 364 -14.26 -34.90 17.76
N ALA A 365 -14.55 -33.77 18.43
CA ALA A 365 -15.83 -33.07 18.29
C ALA A 365 -16.07 -32.53 16.87
N GLN A 366 -15.02 -32.14 16.16
CA GLN A 366 -15.11 -31.58 14.81
C GLN A 366 -15.09 -32.64 13.70
N THR A 367 -14.33 -33.72 13.89
CA THR A 367 -14.22 -34.82 12.92
C THR A 367 -15.30 -35.88 13.11
N GLY A 368 -16.00 -35.90 14.25
CA GLY A 368 -17.07 -36.83 14.54
C GLY A 368 -16.58 -38.27 14.80
N THR A 369 -15.35 -38.41 15.28
CA THR A 369 -14.72 -39.72 15.53
C THR A 369 -15.12 -40.36 16.86
N LEU A 370 -15.90 -39.68 17.70
CA LEU A 370 -16.54 -40.27 18.89
C LEU A 370 -17.97 -40.71 18.57
N ASP A 371 -18.25 -42.01 18.74
CA ASP A 371 -19.59 -42.44 19.14
C ASP A 371 -19.83 -41.90 20.58
N PRO A 372 -21.05 -41.49 20.95
CA PRO A 372 -21.33 -40.83 22.22
C PRO A 372 -21.09 -41.67 23.50
N ASP A 373 -20.53 -42.87 23.37
CA ASP A 373 -20.29 -43.85 24.45
C ASP A 373 -18.79 -44.13 24.72
N ASP A 374 -17.84 -43.52 23.99
CA ASP A 374 -16.39 -43.56 24.25
C ASP A 374 -15.91 -42.28 24.96
#